data_AF-A0A4Q0IFK3-F1
#
_entry.id   AF-A0A4Q0IFK3-F1
#
_cell.length_a   1.000
_cell.length_b   1.000
_cell.length_c   1.000
_cell.angle_alpha   90.00
_cell.angle_beta   90.00
_cell.angle_gamma   90.00
#
_symmetry.space_group_name_H-M   'P 1'
#
loop_
_entity.id
_entity.type
_entity.pdbx_description
1 polymer ?
#
loop_
_entity_poly.entity_id
_entity_poly.type
_entity_poly.pdbx_seq_one_letter_code
_entity_poly.pdbx_strand_id
1 'polypeptide(L)'
;MLKKKDKELEELRKRLSKYEEPPKNSGNSSTPPSKEQMRDEIVRRTKFLRKPSGRKPGGQPGHEGNTLELNDSVDNIVDEKPGMCDECGDSLDGCDTELDYITQII
;
A
#
# COMPACT_ATOMS: atom_id res chain seq x y z
N MET A 1 16.10 3.58 61.96
CA MET A 1 16.29 2.58 60.88
C MET A 1 14.99 2.19 60.19
N LEU A 2 13.87 1.97 60.89
CA LEU A 2 12.59 1.59 60.26
C LEU A 2 12.11 2.57 59.17
N LYS A 3 12.08 3.88 59.45
CA LYS A 3 11.65 4.90 58.47
C LYS A 3 12.42 4.90 57.14
N LYS A 4 13.70 4.50 57.13
CA LYS A 4 14.48 4.35 55.89
C LYS A 4 14.03 3.12 55.10
N LYS A 5 13.78 2.00 55.79
CA LYS A 5 13.28 0.76 55.18
C LYS A 5 11.85 0.90 54.65
N ASP A 6 10.98 1.63 55.37
CA ASP A 6 9.60 1.87 54.93
C ASP A 6 9.58 2.72 53.64
N LYS A 7 10.44 3.74 53.58
CA LYS A 7 10.60 4.58 52.39
C LYS A 7 11.15 3.79 51.19
N GLU A 8 12.13 2.92 51.44
CA GLU A 8 12.70 2.05 50.41
C GLU A 8 11.69 1.01 49.91
N LEU A 9 10.88 0.44 50.80
CA LEU A 9 9.77 -0.43 50.44
C LEU A 9 8.72 0.27 49.59
N GLU A 10 8.35 1.51 49.94
CA GLU A 10 7.39 2.30 49.17
C GLU A 10 7.93 2.65 47.78
N GLU A 11 9.22 2.99 47.68
CA GLU A 11 9.88 3.27 46.41
C GLU A 11 10.00 2.02 45.52
N LEU A 12 10.34 0.88 46.12
CA LEU A 12 10.38 -0.42 45.43
C LEU A 12 8.99 -0.85 44.95
N ARG A 13 7.95 -0.72 45.79
CA ARG A 13 6.56 -1.01 45.42
C ARG A 13 6.10 -0.13 44.27
N LYS A 14 6.39 1.18 44.33
CA LYS A 14 6.07 2.13 43.26
C LYS A 14 6.81 1.79 41.96
N ARG A 15 8.02 1.24 42.04
CA ARG A 15 8.78 0.80 40.87
C ARG A 15 8.24 -0.51 40.28
N LEU A 16 7.70 -1.40 41.11
CA LEU A 16 7.14 -2.68 40.70
C LEU A 16 5.73 -2.56 40.11
N SER A 17 4.91 -1.63 40.59
CA SER A 17 3.51 -1.47 40.14
C SER A 17 3.35 -1.33 38.62
N LYS A 18 4.32 -0.73 37.93
CA LYS A 18 4.33 -0.61 36.46
C LYS A 18 4.38 -1.95 35.70
N TYR A 19 4.81 -3.03 36.35
CA TYR A 19 4.88 -4.37 35.77
C TYR A 19 3.71 -5.25 36.19
N GLU A 20 3.07 -4.96 37.34
CA GLU A 20 1.89 -5.67 37.81
C GLU A 20 0.66 -5.33 36.95
N GLU A 21 0.56 -4.07 36.50
CA GLU A 21 -0.52 -3.60 35.63
C GLU A 21 0.04 -2.89 34.39
N PRO A 22 0.60 -3.63 33.42
CA PRO A 22 1.10 -3.03 32.20
C PRO A 22 -0.06 -2.44 31.37
N PRO A 23 0.18 -1.34 30.64
CA PRO A 23 -0.82 -0.78 29.75
C PRO A 23 -1.26 -1.81 28.71
N LYS A 24 -2.58 -1.93 28.57
CA LYS A 24 -3.27 -2.86 27.67
C LYS A 24 -3.19 -2.37 26.22
N ASN A 25 -2.78 -3.23 25.30
CA ASN A 25 -2.72 -2.98 23.86
C ASN A 25 -3.04 -4.25 23.06
N SER A 26 -3.10 -4.15 21.74
CA SER A 26 -3.42 -5.28 20.86
C SER A 26 -2.46 -6.46 20.99
N GLY A 27 -1.25 -6.25 21.51
CA GLY A 27 -0.25 -7.30 21.69
C GLY A 27 -0.38 -8.08 22.99
N ASN A 28 -0.98 -7.51 24.04
CA ASN A 28 -1.00 -8.13 25.37
C ASN A 28 -2.39 -8.29 26.01
N SER A 29 -3.47 -7.78 25.40
CA SER A 29 -4.79 -7.75 26.05
C SER A 29 -5.98 -8.03 25.14
N SER A 30 -5.76 -8.65 23.98
CA SER A 30 -6.80 -8.92 22.95
C SER A 30 -7.66 -7.71 22.60
N THR A 31 -7.16 -6.50 22.86
CA THR A 31 -7.85 -5.23 22.64
C THR A 31 -7.64 -4.85 21.19
N PRO A 32 -8.69 -4.56 20.41
CA PRO A 32 -8.52 -4.29 18.99
C PRO A 32 -7.70 -3.01 18.77
N PRO A 33 -6.83 -2.97 17.72
CA PRO A 33 -6.02 -1.81 17.39
C PRO A 33 -6.78 -0.49 17.28
N SER A 34 -8.05 -0.55 16.86
CA SER A 34 -8.94 0.61 16.71
C SER A 34 -9.29 1.32 18.01
N LYS A 35 -9.09 0.68 19.17
CA LYS A 35 -9.33 1.26 20.50
C LYS A 35 -8.06 1.83 21.14
N GLU A 36 -6.93 1.79 20.45
CA GLU A 36 -5.67 2.38 20.91
C GLU A 36 -5.50 3.82 20.43
N GLN A 37 -4.48 4.52 20.93
CA GLN A 37 -4.26 5.92 20.58
C GLN A 37 -3.71 6.03 19.15
N MET A 38 -3.97 7.15 18.47
CA MET A 38 -3.47 7.41 17.10
C MET A 38 -1.95 7.25 16.98
N ARG A 39 -1.19 7.62 18.03
CA ARG A 39 0.27 7.42 18.07
C ARG A 39 0.68 5.95 17.95
N ASP A 40 -0.11 5.04 18.52
CA ASP A 40 0.18 3.60 18.54
C ASP A 40 -0.05 2.99 17.15
N GLU A 41 -0.92 3.61 16.33
CA GLU A 41 -1.10 3.27 14.92
C GLU A 41 0.13 3.66 14.09
N ILE A 42 0.67 4.88 14.28
CA ILE A 42 1.88 5.35 13.58
C ILE A 42 3.06 4.43 13.90
N VAL A 43 3.27 4.08 15.17
CA VAL A 43 4.33 3.17 15.58
C VAL A 43 4.13 1.80 14.93
N ARG A 44 2.92 1.22 14.98
CA ARG A 44 2.67 -0.10 14.36
C ARG A 44 2.86 -0.08 12.84
N ARG A 45 2.43 0.97 12.16
CA ARG A 45 2.60 1.14 10.70
C ARG A 45 4.07 1.25 10.31
N THR A 46 4.91 1.87 11.14
CA THR A 46 6.33 2.14 10.82
C THR A 46 7.30 1.08 11.33
N LYS A 47 6.89 0.24 12.29
CA LYS A 47 7.68 -0.86 12.84
C LYS A 47 7.70 -2.06 11.88
N PHE A 48 8.27 -1.88 10.70
CA PHE A 48 8.52 -3.00 9.79
C PHE A 48 9.65 -3.87 10.33
N LEU A 49 9.34 -5.12 10.69
CA LEU A 49 10.36 -6.12 11.02
C LEU A 49 11.11 -6.63 9.77
N ARG A 50 10.52 -6.43 8.58
CA ARG A 50 11.13 -6.85 7.32
C ARG A 50 12.25 -5.87 6.93
N LYS A 51 13.44 -6.41 6.71
CA LYS A 51 14.52 -5.70 6.03
C LYS A 51 14.16 -5.53 4.55
N PRO A 52 14.52 -4.39 3.92
CA PRO A 52 14.38 -4.25 2.47
C PRO A 52 15.13 -5.39 1.78
N SER A 53 14.53 -5.99 0.75
CA SER A 53 15.10 -7.16 0.06
C SER A 53 16.35 -6.82 -0.75
N GLY A 54 16.56 -5.55 -1.08
CA GLY A 54 17.66 -5.08 -1.93
C GLY A 54 17.59 -5.59 -3.38
N ARG A 55 16.54 -6.31 -3.75
CA ARG A 55 16.36 -6.84 -5.10
C ARG A 55 15.83 -5.74 -6.01
N LYS A 56 16.38 -5.64 -7.22
CA LYS A 56 15.85 -4.75 -8.25
C LYS A 56 14.41 -5.15 -8.60
N PRO A 57 13.51 -4.20 -8.90
CA PRO A 57 12.22 -4.53 -9.49
C PRO A 57 12.44 -5.22 -10.85
N GLY A 58 11.64 -6.24 -11.15
CA GLY A 58 11.73 -7.01 -12.39
C GLY A 58 11.80 -8.52 -12.16
N GLY A 59 11.92 -9.26 -13.27
CA GLY A 59 12.08 -10.71 -13.26
C GLY A 59 13.42 -11.16 -12.67
N GLN A 60 13.56 -12.48 -12.48
CA GLN A 60 14.84 -13.06 -12.09
C GLN A 60 15.88 -12.87 -13.21
N PRO A 61 17.19 -12.73 -12.89
CA PRO A 61 18.24 -12.65 -13.90
C PRO A 61 18.18 -13.86 -14.85
N GLY A 62 18.14 -13.61 -16.16
CA GLY A 62 18.03 -14.65 -17.19
C GLY A 62 16.60 -14.99 -17.60
N HIS A 63 15.56 -14.43 -16.96
CA HIS A 63 14.21 -14.48 -17.51
C HIS A 63 14.05 -13.43 -18.61
N GLU A 64 13.72 -13.91 -19.81
CA GLU A 64 13.28 -13.04 -20.89
C GLU A 64 11.93 -12.41 -20.54
N GLY A 65 11.78 -11.13 -20.86
CA GLY A 65 10.49 -10.45 -20.72
C GLY A 65 9.54 -10.97 -21.78
N ASN A 66 8.31 -11.30 -21.39
CA ASN A 66 7.23 -11.56 -22.33
C ASN A 66 6.32 -10.33 -22.37
N THR A 67 6.34 -9.62 -23.49
CA THR A 67 5.43 -8.49 -23.74
C THR A 67 4.31 -8.99 -24.63
N LEU A 68 3.08 -8.51 -24.42
CA LEU A 68 1.97 -8.85 -25.29
C LEU A 68 2.25 -8.30 -26.70
N GLU A 69 2.35 -9.20 -27.68
CA GLU A 69 2.50 -8.84 -29.09
C GLU A 69 1.13 -8.78 -29.77
N LEU A 70 1.03 -7.96 -30.82
CA LEU A 70 -0.14 -7.96 -31.69
C LEU A 70 -0.19 -9.29 -32.45
N ASN A 71 -1.36 -9.91 -32.51
CA ASN A 71 -1.61 -11.13 -33.25
C ASN A 71 -1.96 -10.79 -34.71
N ASP A 72 -1.32 -11.47 -35.65
CA ASP A 72 -1.61 -11.30 -37.09
C ASP A 72 -3.01 -11.80 -37.45
N SER A 73 -3.55 -12.79 -36.72
CA SER A 73 -4.91 -13.29 -36.92
C SER A 73 -5.87 -12.68 -35.90
N VAL A 74 -6.76 -11.81 -36.36
CA VAL A 74 -7.82 -11.19 -35.55
C VAL A 74 -9.19 -11.63 -36.05
N ASP A 75 -10.13 -11.85 -35.13
CA ASP A 75 -11.49 -12.27 -35.47
C ASP A 75 -12.32 -11.11 -36.06
N ASN A 76 -12.14 -9.90 -35.52
CA ASN A 76 -12.87 -8.70 -35.94
C ASN A 76 -11.97 -7.47 -35.87
N ILE A 77 -12.15 -6.56 -36.82
CA ILE A 77 -11.49 -5.25 -36.88
C ILE A 77 -12.58 -4.18 -36.77
N VAL A 78 -12.38 -3.20 -35.90
CA VAL A 78 -13.29 -2.07 -35.70
C VAL A 78 -12.50 -0.78 -35.90
N ASP A 79 -12.92 0.04 -36.85
CA ASP A 79 -12.36 1.37 -37.10
C ASP A 79 -13.08 2.39 -36.21
N GLU A 80 -12.39 2.85 -35.16
CA GLU A 80 -12.90 3.89 -34.26
C GLU A 80 -12.41 5.26 -34.71
N LYS A 81 -13.35 6.20 -34.90
CA LYS A 81 -13.05 7.59 -35.22
C LYS A 81 -13.94 8.54 -34.42
N PRO A 82 -13.45 9.73 -34.04
CA PRO A 82 -14.27 10.70 -33.34
C PRO A 82 -15.40 11.20 -34.25
N GLY A 83 -16.62 11.23 -33.72
CA GLY A 83 -17.78 11.77 -34.44
C GLY A 83 -17.93 13.29 -34.33
N MET A 84 -17.29 13.91 -33.33
CA MET A 84 -17.39 15.34 -33.04
C MET A 84 -16.02 15.92 -32.67
N CYS A 85 -15.83 17.20 -32.95
CA CYS A 85 -14.64 17.94 -32.57
C CYS A 85 -14.64 18.27 -31.07
N ASP A 86 -13.55 17.97 -30.37
CA ASP A 86 -13.42 18.28 -28.93
C ASP A 86 -13.36 19.79 -28.63
N GLU A 87 -13.01 20.62 -29.63
CA GLU A 87 -12.87 22.07 -29.45
C GLU A 87 -14.15 22.85 -29.76
N CYS A 88 -14.81 22.59 -30.91
CA CYS A 88 -16.02 23.30 -31.33
C CYS A 88 -17.32 22.51 -31.19
N GLY A 89 -17.25 21.18 -31.06
CA GLY A 89 -18.43 20.30 -30.97
C GLY A 89 -19.12 20.01 -32.30
N ASP A 90 -18.60 20.53 -33.42
CA ASP A 90 -19.16 20.23 -34.75
C ASP A 90 -18.90 18.77 -35.15
N SER A 91 -19.76 18.24 -36.02
CA SER A 91 -19.61 16.90 -36.58
C SER A 91 -18.34 16.80 -37.43
N LEU A 92 -17.61 15.70 -37.27
CA LEU A 92 -16.43 15.36 -38.07
C LEU A 92 -16.77 14.43 -39.25
N ASP A 93 -18.06 14.27 -39.56
CA ASP A 93 -18.49 13.42 -40.67
C ASP A 93 -18.01 14.00 -42.01
N GLY A 94 -17.21 13.21 -42.73
CA GLY A 94 -16.66 13.58 -44.04
C GLY A 94 -15.36 14.38 -43.97
N CYS A 95 -14.80 14.61 -42.79
CA CYS A 95 -13.43 15.11 -42.65
C CYS A 95 -12.40 14.03 -43.01
N ASP A 96 -11.23 14.45 -43.47
CA ASP A 96 -10.09 13.54 -43.67
C ASP A 96 -9.60 13.03 -42.32
N THR A 97 -9.28 11.74 -42.26
CA THR A 97 -8.78 11.06 -41.06
C THR A 97 -7.45 10.38 -41.34
N GLU A 98 -6.51 10.49 -40.41
CA GLU A 98 -5.25 9.74 -40.39
C GLU A 98 -5.26 8.74 -39.24
N LEU A 99 -4.65 7.57 -39.44
CA LEU A 99 -4.54 6.54 -38.39
C LEU A 99 -3.54 6.99 -37.32
N ASP A 100 -4.02 7.12 -36.08
CA ASP A 100 -3.18 7.52 -34.93
C ASP A 100 -2.51 6.29 -34.27
N TYR A 101 -3.30 5.29 -33.89
CA TYR A 101 -2.80 4.07 -33.25
C TYR A 101 -3.65 2.84 -33.53
N ILE A 102 -3.07 1.66 -33.30
CA ILE A 102 -3.75 0.36 -33.36
C ILE A 102 -3.62 -0.30 -32.00
N THR A 103 -4.72 -0.85 -31.49
CA THR A 103 -4.76 -1.63 -30.25
C THR A 103 -5.47 -2.96 -30.47
N GLN A 104 -5.03 -3.98 -29.74
CA GLN A 104 -5.71 -5.28 -29.71
C GLN A 104 -6.17 -5.60 -28.29
N ILE A 105 -7.39 -6.13 -28.20
CA ILE A 105 -7.95 -6.70 -26.98
C ILE A 105 -7.94 -8.22 -27.16
N ILE A 106 -7.39 -8.94 -26.18
CA ILE A 106 -7.30 -10.42 -26.15
C ILE A 106 -8.20 -10.95 -25.05
#